data_AF-A0A1Y3N8L6-F1
#
_entry.id   AF-A0A1Y3N8L6-F1
#
_cell.length_a   1.000
_cell.length_b   1.000
_cell.length_c   1.000
_cell.angle_alpha   90.00
_cell.angle_beta   90.00
_cell.angle_gamma   90.00
#
_symmetry.space_group_name_H-M   'P 1'
#
loop_
_entity.id
_entity.type
_entity.pdbx_description
1 polymer ?
#
loop_
_entity_poly.entity_id
_entity_poly.type
_entity_poly.pdbx_seq_one_letter_code
_entity_poly.pdbx_strand_id
1 'polypeptide(L)'
;FDEARVKITAPLNVNGIYHTRVKIVDDNIKPFLYYSDNGKKGAVAATISKYPNGREKMSFFFGLGSWSQSSVIINHLWLTWGTRSLFNGFRRVYFTPHIDDVFLGTELVDPKTNSMEGEEVFRTTAFDFQKIAQFQKDVLTIMPEGSFYRVELAFNGNGILINGDYDHSIQVDAERYVDLEFVMKPGTGEKRWPKENYQFTLANLAAFEKDDLYKYFYHNETAQKEFFWSSHTFTHENLDNVSRSDVDNEIRLNIELAKKLGIHNKDYWSGGTIITPQISGLHSKDALEVFRKYGITSATGDLSRPAICNTNNPYLPFLTTMESSNLEGFPVIPRTPTEVYYFCSTKAENTWMYNQLYHEFFGKDSTFEEILQRESERTLLLMTKLRHEAHQFHQANLRYYPKEGKFGESLLEDWTRSVVNLYTKYVEWPLISIKIDKQAETFIERSKLEACGHETKLIIENNKVVGVSVSASSGDCTVPITVPGSVNKSSLPTGATLEQIGKDPLTVWVPL
;
A
#
# COMPACT_ATOMS: atom_id res chain seq x y z
N PHE A 1 -21.90 15.86 11.36
CA PHE A 1 -21.52 15.26 10.06
C PHE A 1 -20.77 13.99 10.40
N ASP A 2 -21.47 13.11 11.11
CA ASP A 2 -20.86 12.06 11.92
C ASP A 2 -20.48 10.86 11.04
N GLU A 3 -21.06 10.80 9.84
CA GLU A 3 -20.76 9.90 8.73
C GLU A 3 -19.36 10.15 8.14
N ALA A 4 -18.78 11.34 8.38
CA ALA A 4 -17.38 11.60 8.07
C ALA A 4 -16.46 10.72 8.93
N ARG A 5 -16.94 10.26 10.10
CA ARG A 5 -16.19 9.41 11.05
C ARG A 5 -14.82 9.99 11.43
N VAL A 6 -14.72 11.31 11.39
CA VAL A 6 -13.61 12.07 11.96
C VAL A 6 -13.90 12.26 13.43
N LYS A 7 -12.92 11.97 14.30
CA LYS A 7 -13.09 12.12 15.74
C LYS A 7 -13.23 13.60 16.09
N ILE A 8 -14.13 13.93 17.02
CA ILE A 8 -14.28 15.29 17.53
C ILE A 8 -13.00 15.82 18.20
N THR A 9 -12.13 14.90 18.64
CA THR A 9 -10.82 15.16 19.24
C THR A 9 -9.67 15.15 18.22
N ALA A 10 -9.96 15.06 16.91
CA ALA A 10 -8.93 15.03 15.88
C ALA A 10 -7.98 16.24 16.02
N PRO A 11 -6.65 16.02 16.10
CA PRO A 11 -5.71 17.10 16.31
C PRO A 11 -5.52 17.89 15.01
N LEU A 12 -6.34 18.92 14.84
CA LEU A 12 -6.28 19.84 13.71
C LEU A 12 -5.24 20.94 13.98
N ASN A 13 -4.35 21.12 13.03
CA ASN A 13 -3.28 22.10 13.01
C ASN A 13 -3.27 22.84 11.65
N VAL A 14 -3.38 24.16 11.70
CA VAL A 14 -3.35 25.06 10.53
C VAL A 14 -2.09 25.95 10.54
N ASN A 15 -1.03 25.54 11.24
CA ASN A 15 0.26 26.20 11.15
C ASN A 15 0.76 26.18 9.70
N GLY A 16 1.33 27.31 9.25
CA GLY A 16 1.72 27.49 7.85
C GLY A 16 0.56 27.71 6.87
N ILE A 17 -0.69 27.75 7.35
CA ILE A 17 -1.87 28.07 6.55
C ILE A 17 -2.37 29.46 6.95
N TYR A 18 -2.56 30.32 5.94
CA TYR A 18 -3.13 31.66 6.16
C TYR A 18 -4.54 31.55 6.73
N HIS A 19 -4.81 32.33 7.78
CA HIS A 19 -6.06 32.27 8.50
C HIS A 19 -6.47 33.63 9.06
N THR A 20 -7.77 33.79 9.28
CA THR A 20 -8.39 35.02 9.75
C THR A 20 -9.20 34.74 11.00
N ARG A 21 -8.97 35.54 12.04
CA ARG A 21 -9.68 35.42 13.32
C ARG A 21 -10.96 36.24 13.27
N VAL A 22 -12.11 35.60 13.44
CA VAL A 22 -13.42 36.28 13.36
C VAL A 22 -14.22 36.16 14.66
N LYS A 23 -15.20 37.04 14.82
CA LYS A 23 -16.21 37.00 15.88
C LYS A 23 -17.59 36.85 15.26
N ILE A 24 -18.48 36.16 15.96
CA ILE A 24 -19.89 36.04 15.56
C ILE A 24 -20.62 37.30 15.99
N VAL A 25 -21.45 37.84 15.09
CA VAL A 25 -22.27 39.04 15.31
C VAL A 25 -23.77 38.79 15.16
N ASP A 26 -24.17 37.55 14.80
CA ASP A 26 -25.55 37.13 14.57
C ASP A 26 -25.77 35.73 15.15
N ASP A 27 -26.84 35.56 15.93
CA ASP A 27 -27.18 34.31 16.64
C ASP A 27 -27.55 33.15 15.70
N ASN A 28 -27.87 33.43 14.43
CA ASN A 28 -28.15 32.42 13.40
C ASN A 28 -26.87 31.72 12.89
N ILE A 29 -25.69 32.21 13.27
CA ILE A 29 -24.40 31.64 12.89
C ILE A 29 -23.94 30.71 14.01
N LYS A 30 -23.82 29.41 13.71
CA LYS A 30 -23.38 28.40 14.66
C LYS A 30 -21.89 28.06 14.43
N PRO A 31 -20.98 28.40 15.36
CA PRO A 31 -19.58 28.00 15.27
C PRO A 31 -19.44 26.51 15.58
N PHE A 32 -18.57 25.83 14.85
CA PHE A 32 -18.25 24.42 15.13
C PHE A 32 -16.74 24.13 15.21
N LEU A 33 -15.88 25.08 14.82
CA LEU A 33 -14.44 25.04 15.09
C LEU A 33 -13.95 26.37 15.66
N TYR A 34 -12.94 26.29 16.51
CA TYR A 34 -12.29 27.41 17.17
C TYR A 34 -10.77 27.26 17.10
N TYR A 35 -10.05 28.37 17.01
CA TYR A 35 -8.60 28.38 17.20
C TYR A 35 -8.26 28.04 18.64
N SER A 36 -7.08 27.46 18.86
CA SER A 36 -6.52 27.22 20.19
C SER A 36 -5.51 28.32 20.51
N ASP A 37 -5.80 29.15 21.52
CA ASP A 37 -4.87 30.13 22.05
C ASP A 37 -4.25 29.58 23.34
N ASN A 38 -3.02 29.07 23.27
CA ASN A 38 -2.32 28.47 24.40
C ASN A 38 -3.14 27.38 25.12
N GLY A 39 -3.79 26.50 24.33
CA GLY A 39 -4.63 25.42 24.85
C GLY A 39 -6.05 25.84 25.28
N LYS A 40 -6.41 27.12 25.14
CA LYS A 40 -7.75 27.64 25.43
C LYS A 40 -8.52 27.92 24.15
N LYS A 41 -9.85 27.84 24.25
CA LYS A 41 -10.77 28.19 23.16
C LYS A 41 -10.60 29.67 22.78
N GLY A 42 -10.13 29.91 21.57
CA GLY A 42 -9.88 31.22 20.98
C GLY A 42 -10.99 31.68 20.04
N ALA A 43 -10.60 32.44 19.00
CA ALA A 43 -11.51 32.95 17.98
C ALA A 43 -12.17 31.83 17.16
N VAL A 44 -13.26 32.16 16.46
CA VAL A 44 -13.99 31.20 15.62
C VAL A 44 -13.18 30.88 14.37
N ALA A 45 -13.04 29.58 14.05
CA ALA A 45 -12.32 29.08 12.88
C ALA A 45 -13.26 28.54 11.80
N ALA A 46 -14.45 28.05 12.16
CA ALA A 46 -15.46 27.64 11.18
C ALA A 46 -16.89 27.74 11.71
N THR A 47 -17.84 27.99 10.81
CA THR A 47 -19.27 28.17 11.12
C THR A 47 -20.20 27.47 10.13
N ILE A 48 -21.39 27.12 10.61
CA ILE A 48 -22.55 26.78 9.78
C ILE A 48 -23.59 27.87 10.00
N SER A 49 -24.18 28.38 8.93
CA SER A 49 -25.24 29.39 8.96
C SER A 49 -26.44 28.92 8.16
N LYS A 50 -27.65 29.19 8.65
CA LYS A 50 -28.91 28.96 7.94
C LYS A 50 -29.61 30.29 7.76
N TYR A 51 -29.86 30.68 6.52
CA TYR A 51 -30.50 31.94 6.17
C TYR A 51 -32.04 31.78 6.13
N PRO A 52 -32.81 32.88 6.29
CA PRO A 52 -34.28 32.84 6.26
C PRO A 52 -34.88 32.23 4.98
N ASN A 53 -34.17 32.36 3.85
CA ASN A 53 -34.58 31.78 2.57
C ASN A 53 -34.24 30.28 2.42
N GLY A 54 -33.80 29.62 3.49
CA GLY A 54 -33.45 28.20 3.50
C GLY A 54 -32.03 27.88 3.03
N ARG A 55 -31.26 28.86 2.54
CA ARG A 55 -29.86 28.64 2.16
C ARG A 55 -29.04 28.24 3.38
N GLU A 56 -28.23 27.20 3.24
CA GLU A 56 -27.25 26.78 4.24
C GLU A 56 -25.84 27.07 3.73
N LYS A 57 -24.95 27.48 4.63
CA LYS A 57 -23.55 27.79 4.30
C LYS A 57 -22.63 27.27 5.39
N MET A 58 -21.62 26.49 5.00
CA MET A 58 -20.45 26.17 5.82
C MET A 58 -19.31 27.10 5.43
N SER A 59 -18.64 27.72 6.40
CA SER A 59 -17.50 28.62 6.18
C SER A 59 -16.32 28.21 7.04
N PHE A 60 -15.13 28.18 6.44
CA PHE A 60 -13.85 28.04 7.13
C PHE A 60 -13.08 29.35 7.00
N PHE A 61 -12.50 29.85 8.09
CA PHE A 61 -11.78 31.12 8.12
C PHE A 61 -10.26 30.92 8.01
N PHE A 62 -9.85 29.91 7.24
CA PHE A 62 -8.48 29.54 6.93
C PHE A 62 -8.41 28.92 5.53
N GLY A 63 -7.23 28.98 4.89
CA GLY A 63 -6.99 28.33 3.61
C GLY A 63 -6.90 26.80 3.73
N LEU A 64 -6.76 26.10 2.61
CA LEU A 64 -6.49 24.66 2.59
C LEU A 64 -5.25 24.39 1.73
N GLY A 65 -4.44 23.40 2.12
CA GLY A 65 -3.23 23.01 1.40
C GLY A 65 -3.16 21.49 1.25
N SER A 66 -2.82 21.00 0.05
CA SER A 66 -2.76 19.56 -0.24
C SER A 66 -1.70 18.82 0.59
N TRP A 67 -0.70 19.51 1.10
CA TRP A 67 0.35 18.97 1.97
C TRP A 67 -0.06 18.88 3.45
N SER A 68 -1.17 19.51 3.86
CA SER A 68 -1.58 19.59 5.26
C SER A 68 -2.55 18.49 5.63
N GLN A 69 -2.19 17.70 6.66
CA GLN A 69 -3.05 16.67 7.24
C GLN A 69 -4.43 17.22 7.63
N SER A 70 -4.45 18.40 8.25
CA SER A 70 -5.70 19.01 8.71
C SER A 70 -6.57 19.45 7.56
N SER A 71 -5.98 19.96 6.48
CA SER A 71 -6.73 20.32 5.28
C SER A 71 -7.42 19.09 4.66
N VAL A 72 -6.71 17.95 4.60
CA VAL A 72 -7.29 16.69 4.11
C VAL A 72 -8.45 16.23 5.01
N ILE A 73 -8.30 16.26 6.33
CA ILE A 73 -9.38 15.90 7.26
C ILE A 73 -10.59 16.83 7.12
N ILE A 74 -10.36 18.14 7.00
CA ILE A 74 -11.43 19.11 6.77
C ILE A 74 -12.17 18.84 5.46
N ASN A 75 -11.49 18.36 4.41
CA ASN A 75 -12.15 17.98 3.16
C ASN A 75 -13.22 16.91 3.36
N HIS A 76 -12.95 15.91 4.19
CA HIS A 76 -13.93 14.89 4.52
C HIS A 76 -15.14 15.44 5.29
N LEU A 77 -14.97 16.48 6.12
CA LEU A 77 -16.08 17.10 6.86
C LEU A 77 -17.03 17.85 5.94
N TRP A 78 -16.50 18.76 5.12
CA TRP A 78 -17.35 19.60 4.27
C TRP A 78 -17.97 18.80 3.13
N LEU A 79 -17.27 17.80 2.57
CA LEU A 79 -17.84 16.90 1.56
C LEU A 79 -19.02 16.12 2.14
N THR A 80 -18.86 15.56 3.34
CA THR A 80 -19.95 14.86 4.04
C THR A 80 -21.14 15.78 4.30
N TRP A 81 -20.88 16.99 4.82
CA TRP A 81 -21.94 17.97 5.09
C TRP A 81 -22.63 18.46 3.81
N GLY A 82 -21.87 18.77 2.76
CA GLY A 82 -22.37 19.35 1.51
C GLY A 82 -23.15 18.33 0.68
N THR A 83 -22.74 17.07 0.70
CA THR A 83 -23.43 15.98 -0.02
C THR A 83 -24.49 15.29 0.82
N ARG A 84 -24.62 15.65 2.12
CA ARG A 84 -25.44 14.91 3.10
C ARG A 84 -25.12 13.42 3.10
N SER A 85 -23.85 13.09 2.93
CA SER A 85 -23.32 11.72 2.85
C SER A 85 -23.93 10.88 1.72
N LEU A 86 -24.41 11.53 0.66
CA LEU A 86 -24.90 10.90 -0.56
C LEU A 86 -24.05 11.36 -1.75
N PHE A 87 -23.16 10.50 -2.25
CA PHE A 87 -22.25 10.86 -3.33
C PHE A 87 -21.83 9.65 -4.18
N ASN A 88 -21.46 9.92 -5.43
CA ASN A 88 -20.86 8.97 -6.35
C ASN A 88 -19.39 8.75 -5.98
N GLY A 89 -19.15 7.77 -5.13
CA GLY A 89 -17.84 7.43 -4.62
C GLY A 89 -17.94 6.50 -3.44
N PHE A 90 -16.79 6.09 -2.95
CA PHE A 90 -16.63 5.32 -1.73
C PHE A 90 -15.39 5.79 -0.98
N ARG A 91 -15.33 5.47 0.31
CA ARG A 91 -14.18 5.74 1.16
C ARG A 91 -13.65 4.40 1.68
N ARG A 92 -12.41 4.09 1.33
CA ARG A 92 -11.69 2.89 1.81
C ARG A 92 -10.23 3.24 1.99
N VAL A 93 -9.63 2.70 3.05
CA VAL A 93 -8.20 2.79 3.31
C VAL A 93 -7.64 1.38 3.29
N TYR A 94 -6.75 1.13 2.33
CA TYR A 94 -5.97 -0.10 2.30
C TYR A 94 -4.65 0.11 3.04
N PHE A 95 -4.22 -0.92 3.76
CA PHE A 95 -3.03 -0.86 4.60
C PHE A 95 -2.36 -2.24 4.61
N THR A 96 -1.61 -2.54 3.55
CA THR A 96 -0.87 -3.79 3.38
C THR A 96 0.63 -3.48 3.28
N PRO A 97 1.45 -3.99 4.21
CA PRO A 97 2.89 -4.10 4.01
C PRO A 97 3.21 -5.25 3.06
N HIS A 98 3.98 -4.98 2.02
CA HIS A 98 4.62 -5.98 1.18
C HIS A 98 6.03 -6.22 1.70
N ILE A 99 6.36 -7.48 1.99
CA ILE A 99 7.65 -7.92 2.49
C ILE A 99 8.38 -8.60 1.34
N ASP A 100 9.35 -7.91 0.78
CA ASP A 100 10.21 -8.41 -0.28
C ASP A 100 11.30 -9.34 0.31
N ASP A 101 12.00 -10.06 -0.56
CA ASP A 101 13.16 -10.91 -0.25
C ASP A 101 12.89 -12.12 0.65
N VAL A 102 11.64 -12.58 0.78
CA VAL A 102 11.33 -13.71 1.66
C VAL A 102 12.07 -14.97 1.18
N PHE A 103 12.73 -15.65 2.13
CA PHE A 103 13.69 -16.75 1.99
C PHE A 103 15.14 -16.35 1.67
N LEU A 104 15.45 -15.12 1.27
CA LEU A 104 16.83 -14.65 1.10
C LEU A 104 17.45 -14.21 2.43
N GLY A 105 18.78 -14.20 2.47
CA GLY A 105 19.55 -13.44 3.46
C GLY A 105 19.90 -12.08 2.89
N THR A 106 19.94 -11.06 3.74
CA THR A 106 20.28 -9.68 3.37
C THR A 106 21.51 -9.25 4.17
N GLU A 107 22.52 -8.74 3.49
CA GLU A 107 23.65 -8.04 4.11
C GLU A 107 23.15 -6.76 4.78
N LEU A 108 23.51 -6.57 6.05
CA LEU A 108 23.03 -5.45 6.86
C LEU A 108 24.04 -4.30 6.87
N VAL A 109 23.55 -3.09 7.13
CA VAL A 109 24.43 -1.96 7.49
C VAL A 109 25.17 -2.24 8.80
N ASP A 110 26.37 -1.66 8.96
CA ASP A 110 27.11 -1.69 10.22
C ASP A 110 27.38 -0.26 10.74
N PRO A 111 26.51 0.24 11.64
CA PRO A 111 26.70 1.53 12.27
C PRO A 111 28.00 1.65 13.09
N LYS A 112 28.58 0.54 13.57
CA LYS A 112 29.80 0.56 14.40
C LYS A 112 31.04 0.86 13.58
N THR A 113 31.06 0.42 12.33
CA THR A 113 32.15 0.67 11.36
C THR A 113 31.81 1.78 10.37
N ASN A 114 30.60 2.37 10.48
CA ASN A 114 30.09 3.39 9.57
C ASN A 114 30.05 2.90 8.10
N SER A 115 29.57 1.67 7.91
CA SER A 115 29.46 1.03 6.60
C SER A 115 28.01 0.78 6.20
N MET A 116 27.67 1.04 4.93
CA MET A 116 26.40 0.63 4.32
C MET A 116 26.43 -0.85 3.87
N GLU A 117 27.62 -1.45 3.84
CA GLU A 117 27.88 -2.85 3.49
C GLU A 117 28.58 -3.51 4.68
N GLY A 118 27.81 -4.03 5.62
CA GLY A 118 28.32 -4.72 6.80
C GLY A 118 28.56 -6.20 6.56
N GLU A 119 29.26 -6.86 7.48
CA GLU A 119 29.57 -8.30 7.39
C GLU A 119 28.41 -9.21 7.87
N GLU A 120 27.45 -8.67 8.61
CA GLU A 120 26.31 -9.46 9.13
C GLU A 120 25.27 -9.68 8.04
N VAL A 121 24.99 -10.94 7.74
CA VAL A 121 23.85 -11.36 6.91
C VAL A 121 22.72 -11.80 7.83
N PHE A 122 21.55 -11.17 7.69
CA PHE A 122 20.36 -11.59 8.40
C PHE A 122 19.37 -12.28 7.47
N ARG A 123 18.80 -13.39 7.95
CA ARG A 123 17.70 -14.10 7.32
C ARG A 123 16.64 -14.42 8.37
N THR A 124 15.39 -14.10 8.05
CA THR A 124 14.23 -14.47 8.87
C THR A 124 14.17 -15.96 9.16
N THR A 125 13.67 -16.28 10.36
CA THR A 125 13.46 -17.63 10.84
C THR A 125 11.97 -17.90 11.05
N ALA A 126 11.61 -19.17 11.29
CA ALA A 126 10.23 -19.52 11.65
C ALA A 126 9.72 -18.74 12.88
N PHE A 127 10.61 -18.41 13.82
CA PHE A 127 10.27 -17.63 15.01
C PHE A 127 9.86 -16.20 14.66
N ASP A 128 10.57 -15.53 13.75
CA ASP A 128 10.21 -14.17 13.30
C ASP A 128 8.81 -14.17 12.68
N PHE A 129 8.50 -15.13 11.79
CA PHE A 129 7.16 -15.25 11.21
C PHE A 129 6.07 -15.58 12.24
N GLN A 130 6.36 -16.40 13.24
CA GLN A 130 5.41 -16.65 14.34
C GLN A 130 5.13 -15.36 15.13
N LYS A 131 6.14 -14.51 15.34
CA LYS A 131 5.97 -13.20 16.00
C LYS A 131 5.13 -12.25 15.16
N ILE A 132 5.38 -12.16 13.84
CA ILE A 132 4.54 -11.34 12.96
C ILE A 132 3.10 -11.88 12.93
N ALA A 133 2.88 -13.19 12.84
CA ALA A 133 1.55 -13.77 12.86
C ALA A 133 0.78 -13.44 14.16
N GLN A 134 1.47 -13.39 15.30
CA GLN A 134 0.90 -12.94 16.56
C GLN A 134 0.60 -11.43 16.53
N PHE A 135 1.57 -10.62 16.11
CA PHE A 135 1.42 -9.16 16.02
C PHE A 135 0.23 -8.73 15.16
N GLN A 136 0.00 -9.40 14.03
CA GLN A 136 -1.12 -9.08 13.14
C GLN A 136 -2.48 -9.19 13.87
N LYS A 137 -2.58 -10.07 14.87
CA LYS A 137 -3.77 -10.22 15.71
C LYS A 137 -3.81 -9.15 16.81
N ASP A 138 -2.65 -8.86 17.40
CA ASP A 138 -2.53 -7.90 18.50
C ASP A 138 -2.79 -6.46 18.04
N VAL A 139 -2.31 -6.07 16.86
CA VAL A 139 -2.45 -4.70 16.34
C VAL A 139 -3.91 -4.34 16.04
N LEU A 140 -4.76 -5.33 15.76
CA LEU A 140 -6.20 -5.10 15.55
C LEU A 140 -6.88 -4.50 16.79
N THR A 141 -6.34 -4.72 17.98
CA THR A 141 -6.88 -4.16 19.23
C THR A 141 -6.81 -2.63 19.30
N ILE A 142 -5.91 -2.02 18.52
CA ILE A 142 -5.75 -0.56 18.42
C ILE A 142 -6.26 -0.01 17.07
N MET A 143 -6.80 -0.86 16.19
CA MET A 143 -7.38 -0.44 14.92
C MET A 143 -8.90 -0.18 15.04
N PRO A 144 -9.49 0.64 14.15
CA PRO A 144 -10.94 0.84 14.14
C PRO A 144 -11.73 -0.45 13.86
N GLU A 145 -12.98 -0.50 14.30
CA GLU A 145 -13.89 -1.63 14.06
C GLU A 145 -14.00 -1.96 12.57
N GLY A 146 -14.01 -3.25 12.23
CA GLY A 146 -14.05 -3.73 10.85
C GLY A 146 -12.69 -3.77 10.15
N SER A 147 -11.60 -3.36 10.82
CA SER A 147 -10.24 -3.49 10.30
C SER A 147 -9.82 -4.95 10.17
N PHE A 148 -8.93 -5.20 9.22
CA PHE A 148 -8.29 -6.49 8.99
C PHE A 148 -6.84 -6.22 8.57
N TYR A 149 -5.88 -6.90 9.19
CA TYR A 149 -4.47 -6.66 8.96
C TYR A 149 -3.71 -7.95 8.68
N ARG A 150 -2.98 -7.97 7.57
CA ARG A 150 -2.17 -9.09 7.11
C ARG A 150 -1.09 -8.60 6.16
N VAL A 151 0.15 -9.02 6.37
CA VAL A 151 1.26 -8.70 5.47
C VAL A 151 1.29 -9.65 4.28
N GLU A 152 1.87 -9.20 3.18
CA GLU A 152 2.12 -10.03 2.00
C GLU A 152 3.59 -10.38 1.89
N LEU A 153 3.89 -11.67 1.77
CA LEU A 153 5.23 -12.22 1.63
C LEU A 153 5.53 -12.44 0.14
N ALA A 154 6.40 -11.60 -0.42
CA ALA A 154 6.92 -11.75 -1.76
C ALA A 154 8.24 -12.53 -1.69
N PHE A 155 8.25 -13.74 -2.25
CA PHE A 155 9.31 -14.71 -1.95
C PHE A 155 10.23 -15.03 -3.14
N ASN A 156 11.47 -15.43 -2.81
CA ASN A 156 12.49 -15.86 -3.75
C ASN A 156 12.94 -17.28 -3.47
N GLY A 157 12.59 -18.20 -4.37
CA GLY A 157 12.83 -19.61 -4.14
C GLY A 157 14.29 -20.05 -4.04
N ASN A 158 15.21 -19.34 -4.68
CA ASN A 158 16.63 -19.66 -4.63
C ASN A 158 17.21 -19.46 -3.23
N GLY A 159 16.63 -18.56 -2.41
CA GLY A 159 17.04 -18.37 -1.03
C GLY A 159 16.92 -19.63 -0.17
N ILE A 160 15.97 -20.51 -0.52
CA ILE A 160 15.83 -21.82 0.11
C ILE A 160 16.96 -22.77 -0.31
N LEU A 161 17.35 -22.73 -1.59
CA LEU A 161 18.48 -23.54 -2.06
C LEU A 161 19.80 -23.07 -1.45
N ILE A 162 20.04 -21.75 -1.41
CA ILE A 162 21.23 -21.13 -0.85
C ILE A 162 21.47 -21.60 0.59
N ASN A 163 20.41 -21.62 1.41
CA ASN A 163 20.50 -22.01 2.82
C ASN A 163 20.53 -23.54 2.99
N GLY A 164 19.73 -24.28 2.23
CA GLY A 164 19.69 -25.74 2.31
C GLY A 164 20.97 -26.42 1.83
N ASP A 165 21.55 -25.95 0.73
CA ASP A 165 22.79 -26.47 0.13
C ASP A 165 23.33 -25.49 -0.94
N TYR A 166 24.23 -24.59 -0.52
CA TYR A 166 24.76 -23.52 -1.39
C TYR A 166 25.37 -24.03 -2.70
N ASP A 167 26.11 -25.15 -2.66
CA ASP A 167 26.75 -25.74 -3.85
C ASP A 167 25.73 -26.22 -4.89
N HIS A 168 24.49 -26.46 -4.47
CA HIS A 168 23.37 -26.87 -5.31
C HIS A 168 22.32 -25.77 -5.47
N SER A 169 22.63 -24.53 -5.10
CA SER A 169 21.80 -23.38 -5.43
C SER A 169 22.03 -22.90 -6.86
N ILE A 170 21.10 -22.11 -7.40
CA ILE A 170 21.25 -21.56 -8.74
C ILE A 170 22.11 -20.31 -8.63
N GLN A 171 23.29 -20.37 -9.23
CA GLN A 171 24.25 -19.28 -9.24
C GLN A 171 23.93 -18.34 -10.42
N VAL A 172 23.25 -17.24 -10.13
CA VAL A 172 22.91 -16.18 -11.08
C VAL A 172 23.41 -14.86 -10.51
N ASP A 173 24.03 -14.05 -11.37
CA ASP A 173 24.40 -12.68 -11.03
C ASP A 173 23.15 -11.79 -11.06
N ALA A 174 22.73 -11.37 -9.87
CA ALA A 174 21.49 -10.63 -9.65
C ALA A 174 21.61 -9.11 -9.84
N GLU A 175 22.80 -8.60 -10.17
CA GLU A 175 23.07 -7.17 -10.16
C GLU A 175 22.49 -6.40 -11.36
N ARG A 176 22.29 -5.09 -11.14
CA ARG A 176 21.91 -4.15 -12.20
C ARG A 176 23.17 -3.59 -12.88
N TYR A 177 23.24 -3.70 -14.20
CA TYR A 177 24.34 -3.15 -15.02
C TYR A 177 23.91 -2.07 -16.03
N VAL A 178 22.68 -1.59 -15.92
CA VAL A 178 22.12 -0.53 -16.76
C VAL A 178 21.53 0.58 -15.89
N ASP A 179 21.27 1.74 -16.48
CA ASP A 179 20.60 2.84 -15.77
C ASP A 179 19.21 2.42 -15.27
N LEU A 180 18.75 3.07 -14.19
CA LEU A 180 17.51 2.71 -13.48
C LEU A 180 16.27 2.63 -14.38
N GLU A 181 16.19 3.50 -15.39
CA GLU A 181 15.05 3.61 -16.32
C GLU A 181 15.42 3.14 -17.73
N PHE A 182 16.39 2.23 -17.85
CA PHE A 182 16.84 1.70 -19.14
C PHE A 182 15.73 0.97 -19.90
N VAL A 183 15.41 1.46 -21.10
CA VAL A 183 14.43 0.85 -21.99
C VAL A 183 15.10 -0.22 -22.84
N MET A 184 14.92 -1.49 -22.45
CA MET A 184 15.56 -2.61 -23.11
C MET A 184 15.07 -2.77 -24.56
N LYS A 185 16.01 -2.89 -25.49
CA LYS A 185 15.69 -3.27 -26.88
C LYS A 185 15.21 -4.74 -26.90
N PRO A 186 14.01 -5.03 -27.44
CA PRO A 186 13.48 -6.40 -27.45
C PRO A 186 14.45 -7.39 -28.13
N GLY A 187 14.63 -8.55 -27.51
CA GLY A 187 15.47 -9.64 -27.99
C GLY A 187 16.98 -9.48 -27.74
N THR A 188 17.41 -8.48 -26.96
CA THR A 188 18.84 -8.19 -26.74
C THR A 188 19.36 -8.43 -25.32
N GLY A 189 18.48 -8.83 -24.39
CA GLY A 189 18.85 -9.03 -22.99
C GLY A 189 19.91 -10.12 -22.79
N GLU A 190 20.70 -9.96 -21.73
CA GLU A 190 21.82 -10.81 -21.36
C GLU A 190 21.37 -12.16 -20.82
N LYS A 191 22.13 -13.22 -21.11
CA LYS A 191 21.91 -14.54 -20.53
C LYS A 191 22.87 -14.74 -19.35
N ARG A 192 22.31 -14.94 -18.17
CA ARG A 192 23.02 -15.21 -16.92
C ARG A 192 22.66 -16.57 -16.34
N TRP A 193 21.49 -17.11 -16.67
CA TRP A 193 21.08 -18.43 -16.23
C TRP A 193 21.94 -19.53 -16.86
N PRO A 194 22.26 -20.61 -16.11
CA PRO A 194 23.11 -21.71 -16.61
C PRO A 194 22.55 -22.41 -17.86
N LYS A 195 21.22 -22.44 -18.01
CA LYS A 195 20.52 -22.96 -19.19
C LYS A 195 19.09 -22.42 -19.27
N GLU A 196 18.58 -22.33 -20.49
CA GLU A 196 17.17 -22.06 -20.75
C GLU A 196 16.29 -23.21 -20.26
N ASN A 197 15.02 -22.92 -19.92
CA ASN A 197 14.04 -23.91 -19.48
C ASN A 197 14.54 -24.79 -18.31
N TYR A 198 15.25 -24.19 -17.36
CA TYR A 198 15.88 -24.89 -16.24
C TYR A 198 14.84 -25.73 -15.48
N GLN A 199 15.20 -26.96 -15.11
CA GLN A 199 14.37 -27.87 -14.32
C GLN A 199 15.10 -28.19 -13.03
N PHE A 200 14.39 -28.20 -11.91
CA PHE A 200 14.98 -28.62 -10.63
C PHE A 200 15.58 -30.02 -10.74
N THR A 201 16.86 -30.12 -10.39
CA THR A 201 17.58 -31.38 -10.26
C THR A 201 17.19 -32.08 -8.96
N LEU A 202 17.50 -33.38 -8.83
CA LEU A 202 17.32 -34.11 -7.58
C LEU A 202 18.09 -33.47 -6.42
N ALA A 203 19.25 -32.87 -6.70
CA ALA A 203 20.04 -32.17 -5.69
C ALA A 203 19.36 -30.87 -5.24
N ASN A 204 18.78 -30.09 -6.16
CA ASN A 204 17.98 -28.92 -5.78
C ASN A 204 16.79 -29.33 -4.89
N LEU A 205 16.10 -30.41 -5.24
CA LEU A 205 14.98 -30.92 -4.45
C LEU A 205 15.43 -31.37 -3.05
N ALA A 206 16.57 -32.05 -2.94
CA ALA A 206 17.14 -32.42 -1.65
C ALA A 206 17.59 -31.21 -0.82
N ALA A 207 18.07 -30.14 -1.47
CA ALA A 207 18.45 -28.90 -0.81
C ALA A 207 17.23 -28.19 -0.18
N PHE A 208 16.10 -28.13 -0.88
CA PHE A 208 14.86 -27.57 -0.30
C PHE A 208 14.49 -28.24 1.03
N GLU A 209 14.55 -29.56 1.09
CA GLU A 209 14.23 -30.33 2.30
C GLU A 209 15.22 -30.14 3.45
N LYS A 210 16.38 -29.49 3.22
CA LYS A 210 17.34 -29.17 4.29
C LYS A 210 17.02 -27.84 4.98
N ASP A 211 16.38 -26.89 4.30
CA ASP A 211 16.06 -25.56 4.81
C ASP A 211 14.92 -25.60 5.84
N ASP A 212 15.16 -25.05 7.03
CA ASP A 212 14.18 -25.07 8.13
C ASP A 212 12.97 -24.17 7.89
N LEU A 213 13.12 -23.08 7.14
CA LEU A 213 12.04 -22.17 6.80
C LEU A 213 11.14 -22.76 5.69
N TYR A 214 11.72 -23.51 4.74
CA TYR A 214 10.96 -24.35 3.82
C TYR A 214 10.13 -25.37 4.59
N LYS A 215 10.74 -26.16 5.48
CA LYS A 215 10.01 -27.14 6.31
C LYS A 215 8.89 -26.49 7.13
N TYR A 216 9.12 -25.29 7.67
CA TYR A 216 8.12 -24.57 8.44
C TYR A 216 6.87 -24.24 7.63
N PHE A 217 7.03 -23.84 6.37
CA PHE A 217 5.92 -23.49 5.49
C PHE A 217 5.42 -24.65 4.62
N TYR A 218 6.21 -25.69 4.35
CA TYR A 218 5.88 -26.78 3.43
C TYR A 218 4.56 -27.48 3.81
N HIS A 219 3.53 -27.28 2.98
CA HIS A 219 2.16 -27.77 3.21
C HIS A 219 1.57 -27.45 4.61
N ASN A 220 2.13 -26.46 5.31
CA ASN A 220 1.67 -26.04 6.62
C ASN A 220 0.63 -24.93 6.47
N GLU A 221 -0.60 -25.31 6.12
CA GLU A 221 -1.69 -24.36 5.88
C GLU A 221 -1.97 -23.45 7.09
N THR A 222 -1.67 -23.91 8.32
CA THR A 222 -1.82 -23.09 9.53
C THR A 222 -0.88 -21.89 9.53
N ALA A 223 0.40 -22.09 9.19
CA ALA A 223 1.37 -21.00 9.07
C ALA A 223 1.16 -20.17 7.81
N GLN A 224 0.85 -20.81 6.68
CA GLN A 224 0.70 -20.15 5.39
C GLN A 224 -0.44 -19.13 5.37
N LYS A 225 -1.62 -19.50 5.90
CA LYS A 225 -2.83 -18.65 5.84
C LYS A 225 -2.74 -17.40 6.74
N GLU A 226 -1.74 -17.32 7.61
CA GLU A 226 -1.48 -16.11 8.40
C GLU A 226 -0.99 -14.96 7.50
N PHE A 227 -0.52 -15.25 6.28
CA PHE A 227 0.07 -14.29 5.34
C PHE A 227 -0.59 -14.31 3.97
N PHE A 228 -0.51 -13.20 3.23
CA PHE A 228 -0.67 -13.23 1.78
C PHE A 228 0.66 -13.60 1.14
N TRP A 229 0.63 -14.12 -0.09
CA TRP A 229 1.82 -14.62 -0.79
C TRP A 229 1.84 -14.15 -2.23
N SER A 230 3.00 -13.68 -2.69
CA SER A 230 3.27 -13.35 -4.08
C SER A 230 4.67 -13.81 -4.49
N SER A 231 4.92 -13.86 -5.80
CA SER A 231 6.26 -14.10 -6.33
C SER A 231 7.11 -12.83 -6.20
N HIS A 232 8.38 -12.99 -5.85
CA HIS A 232 9.41 -11.96 -6.02
C HIS A 232 10.50 -12.37 -7.02
N THR A 233 10.18 -13.26 -7.97
CA THR A 233 11.11 -14.03 -8.84
C THR A 233 11.90 -15.10 -8.09
N PHE A 234 12.55 -16.03 -8.80
CA PHE A 234 13.22 -17.17 -8.17
C PHE A 234 14.58 -16.81 -7.56
N THR A 235 15.48 -16.19 -8.31
CA THR A 235 16.85 -15.87 -7.84
C THR A 235 17.04 -14.42 -7.41
N HIS A 236 16.02 -13.57 -7.59
CA HIS A 236 16.12 -12.12 -7.42
C HIS A 236 17.01 -11.44 -8.48
N GLU A 237 17.14 -12.05 -9.67
CA GLU A 237 17.86 -11.45 -10.79
C GLU A 237 17.23 -10.13 -11.23
N ASN A 238 18.01 -9.04 -11.28
CA ASN A 238 17.53 -7.78 -11.85
C ASN A 238 17.10 -7.97 -13.32
N LEU A 239 15.87 -7.58 -13.64
CA LEU A 239 15.22 -7.87 -14.92
C LEU A 239 15.36 -6.73 -15.97
N ASP A 240 16.13 -5.68 -15.71
CA ASP A 240 16.20 -4.50 -16.57
C ASP A 240 16.89 -4.79 -17.92
N ASN A 241 17.85 -5.73 -17.97
CA ASN A 241 18.60 -6.06 -19.18
C ASN A 241 18.88 -7.57 -19.35
N VAL A 242 17.94 -8.43 -18.95
CA VAL A 242 18.11 -9.89 -19.03
C VAL A 242 17.28 -10.51 -20.14
N SER A 243 17.73 -11.66 -20.61
CA SER A 243 17.13 -12.33 -21.75
C SER A 243 15.73 -12.86 -21.41
N ARG A 244 14.89 -13.00 -22.43
CA ARG A 244 13.55 -13.57 -22.28
C ARG A 244 13.55 -14.96 -21.62
N SER A 245 14.56 -15.79 -21.88
CA SER A 245 14.68 -17.13 -21.28
C SER A 245 15.02 -17.10 -19.81
N ASP A 246 15.69 -16.05 -19.36
CA ASP A 246 16.11 -15.87 -17.97
C ASP A 246 14.91 -15.40 -17.16
N VAL A 247 14.14 -14.43 -17.68
CA VAL A 247 12.84 -14.06 -17.10
C VAL A 247 11.89 -15.28 -17.05
N ASP A 248 11.89 -16.14 -18.07
CA ASP A 248 11.08 -17.37 -18.07
C ASP A 248 11.44 -18.29 -16.89
N ASN A 249 12.74 -18.52 -16.68
CA ASN A 249 13.24 -19.32 -15.57
C ASN A 249 12.86 -18.69 -14.22
N GLU A 250 13.09 -17.38 -14.06
CA GLU A 250 12.76 -16.62 -12.86
C GLU A 250 11.29 -16.77 -12.46
N ILE A 251 10.37 -16.63 -13.40
CA ILE A 251 8.94 -16.69 -13.12
C ILE A 251 8.46 -18.13 -12.95
N ARG A 252 8.81 -19.01 -13.89
CA ARG A 252 8.31 -20.39 -13.90
C ARG A 252 8.77 -21.17 -12.67
N LEU A 253 10.06 -21.09 -12.31
CA LEU A 253 10.59 -21.84 -11.18
C LEU A 253 10.03 -21.35 -9.84
N ASN A 254 9.75 -20.05 -9.71
CA ASN A 254 9.12 -19.53 -8.49
C ASN A 254 7.65 -19.97 -8.38
N ILE A 255 6.92 -20.05 -9.50
CA ILE A 255 5.58 -20.67 -9.52
C ILE A 255 5.64 -22.17 -9.19
N GLU A 256 6.65 -22.90 -9.70
CA GLU A 256 6.87 -24.31 -9.35
C GLU A 256 7.15 -24.48 -7.85
N LEU A 257 7.93 -23.58 -7.24
CA LEU A 257 8.13 -23.58 -5.80
C LEU A 257 6.84 -23.25 -5.03
N ALA A 258 6.04 -22.28 -5.47
CA ALA A 258 4.72 -21.99 -4.86
C ALA A 258 3.83 -23.25 -4.82
N LYS A 259 3.85 -24.05 -5.90
CA LYS A 259 3.13 -25.33 -5.97
C LYS A 259 3.69 -26.35 -4.98
N LYS A 260 5.02 -26.44 -4.84
CA LYS A 260 5.68 -27.33 -3.86
C LYS A 260 5.40 -26.94 -2.42
N LEU A 261 5.40 -25.64 -2.10
CA LEU A 261 5.01 -25.15 -0.79
C LEU A 261 3.53 -25.45 -0.49
N GLY A 262 2.68 -25.57 -1.52
CA GLY A 262 1.24 -25.76 -1.37
C GLY A 262 0.44 -24.47 -1.22
N ILE A 263 1.06 -23.33 -1.54
CA ILE A 263 0.43 -21.99 -1.49
C ILE A 263 -0.23 -21.58 -2.82
N HIS A 264 0.18 -22.18 -3.94
CA HIS A 264 -0.38 -21.84 -5.26
C HIS A 264 -1.90 -22.11 -5.34
N ASN A 265 -2.65 -21.19 -5.96
CA ASN A 265 -4.12 -21.21 -6.08
C ASN A 265 -4.91 -21.17 -4.76
N LYS A 266 -4.28 -20.82 -3.63
CA LYS A 266 -4.99 -20.55 -2.38
C LYS A 266 -5.58 -19.14 -2.39
N ASP A 267 -6.60 -18.89 -1.56
CA ASP A 267 -7.24 -17.56 -1.46
C ASP A 267 -6.25 -16.45 -1.01
N TYR A 268 -5.17 -16.86 -0.35
CA TYR A 268 -4.09 -16.01 0.11
C TYR A 268 -2.88 -15.97 -0.84
N TRP A 269 -3.01 -16.48 -2.07
CA TRP A 269 -2.01 -16.40 -3.13
C TRP A 269 -2.36 -15.31 -4.16
N SER A 270 -1.34 -14.59 -4.59
CA SER A 270 -1.39 -13.58 -5.63
C SER A 270 -0.60 -14.07 -6.83
N GLY A 271 -1.31 -14.41 -7.91
CA GLY A 271 -0.72 -14.92 -9.15
C GLY A 271 -0.88 -13.98 -10.35
N GLY A 272 -1.71 -12.94 -10.22
CA GLY A 272 -2.00 -11.97 -11.27
C GLY A 272 -1.10 -10.73 -11.24
N THR A 273 -0.43 -10.49 -10.12
CA THR A 273 0.46 -9.32 -9.94
C THR A 273 1.77 -9.73 -9.29
N ILE A 274 2.87 -9.14 -9.73
CA ILE A 274 4.22 -9.43 -9.25
C ILE A 274 4.91 -8.22 -8.62
N ILE A 275 5.74 -8.48 -7.62
CA ILE A 275 6.75 -7.54 -7.14
C ILE A 275 8.06 -7.95 -7.81
N THR A 276 8.68 -7.08 -8.60
CA THR A 276 9.92 -7.42 -9.31
C THR A 276 11.14 -7.07 -8.47
N PRO A 277 12.23 -7.87 -8.56
CA PRO A 277 13.46 -7.63 -7.81
C PRO A 277 14.02 -6.24 -8.15
N GLN A 278 14.30 -5.44 -7.12
CA GLN A 278 14.73 -4.04 -7.29
C GLN A 278 13.82 -3.17 -8.19
N ILE A 279 12.54 -3.54 -8.31
CA ILE A 279 11.54 -2.86 -9.16
C ILE A 279 12.00 -2.81 -10.64
N SER A 280 12.60 -3.89 -11.10
CA SER A 280 13.19 -4.01 -12.43
C SER A 280 12.25 -4.62 -13.47
N GLY A 281 12.63 -4.59 -14.74
CA GLY A 281 11.95 -5.23 -15.87
C GLY A 281 10.69 -4.51 -16.36
N LEU A 282 10.30 -3.39 -15.73
CA LEU A 282 9.11 -2.61 -16.10
C LEU A 282 9.28 -1.84 -17.42
N HIS A 283 10.53 -1.69 -17.88
CA HIS A 283 10.91 -1.10 -19.17
C HIS A 283 11.33 -2.15 -20.22
N SER A 284 11.07 -3.44 -19.96
CA SER A 284 11.45 -4.56 -20.82
C SER A 284 10.23 -5.26 -21.40
N LYS A 285 9.95 -5.08 -22.69
CA LYS A 285 8.89 -5.81 -23.40
C LYS A 285 8.98 -7.32 -23.19
N ASP A 286 10.20 -7.87 -23.25
CA ASP A 286 10.40 -9.31 -23.12
C ASP A 286 9.99 -9.80 -21.73
N ALA A 287 10.37 -9.07 -20.68
CA ALA A 287 9.98 -9.40 -19.32
C ALA A 287 8.45 -9.33 -19.14
N LEU A 288 7.84 -8.23 -19.57
CA LEU A 288 6.39 -8.00 -19.45
C LEU A 288 5.56 -9.03 -20.23
N GLU A 289 6.03 -9.48 -21.40
CA GLU A 289 5.38 -10.56 -22.14
C GLU A 289 5.56 -11.93 -21.48
N VAL A 290 6.69 -12.20 -20.84
CA VAL A 290 6.86 -13.40 -20.01
C VAL A 290 5.92 -13.37 -18.80
N PHE A 291 5.75 -12.22 -18.14
CA PHE A 291 4.76 -12.08 -17.07
C PHE A 291 3.37 -12.48 -17.56
N ARG A 292 2.93 -11.91 -18.69
CA ARG A 292 1.64 -12.25 -19.31
C ARG A 292 1.53 -13.73 -19.68
N LYS A 293 2.60 -14.35 -20.17
CA LYS A 293 2.65 -15.81 -20.47
C LYS A 293 2.26 -16.64 -19.25
N TYR A 294 2.62 -16.21 -18.04
CA TYR A 294 2.34 -16.92 -16.79
C TYR A 294 1.09 -16.41 -16.05
N GLY A 295 0.27 -15.57 -16.69
CA GLY A 295 -0.96 -15.04 -16.10
C GLY A 295 -0.75 -13.83 -15.19
N ILE A 296 0.48 -13.31 -15.10
CA ILE A 296 0.80 -12.07 -14.38
C ILE A 296 0.48 -10.90 -15.32
N THR A 297 -0.57 -10.15 -14.99
CA THR A 297 -1.12 -9.08 -15.84
C THR A 297 -0.81 -7.69 -15.33
N SER A 298 -0.17 -7.56 -14.15
CA SER A 298 0.34 -6.29 -13.64
C SER A 298 1.57 -6.49 -12.75
N ALA A 299 2.26 -5.41 -12.38
CA ALA A 299 3.39 -5.42 -11.46
C ALA A 299 3.34 -4.19 -10.54
N THR A 300 4.07 -4.19 -9.42
CA THR A 300 4.25 -2.98 -8.61
C THR A 300 5.39 -2.11 -9.11
N GLY A 301 5.19 -0.79 -9.05
CA GLY A 301 6.24 0.21 -9.23
C GLY A 301 6.74 0.78 -7.90
N ASP A 302 7.30 1.98 -7.95
CA ASP A 302 7.80 2.72 -6.80
C ASP A 302 7.49 4.22 -6.97
N LEU A 303 6.83 4.82 -5.99
CA LEU A 303 6.48 6.25 -5.99
C LEU A 303 7.70 7.19 -5.99
N SER A 304 8.89 6.70 -5.64
CA SER A 304 10.13 7.47 -5.77
C SER A 304 10.60 7.64 -7.23
N ARG A 305 10.02 6.86 -8.16
CA ARG A 305 10.38 6.80 -9.59
C ARG A 305 9.23 7.29 -10.47
N PRO A 306 9.24 8.58 -10.88
CA PRO A 306 8.19 9.15 -11.72
C PRO A 306 7.97 8.42 -13.06
N ALA A 307 9.02 7.79 -13.62
CA ALA A 307 8.99 7.10 -14.91
C ALA A 307 8.03 5.89 -14.97
N ILE A 308 7.67 5.33 -13.80
CA ILE A 308 6.78 4.18 -13.65
C ILE A 308 5.54 4.53 -12.81
N CYS A 309 5.21 5.82 -12.71
CA CYS A 309 4.07 6.33 -11.95
C CYS A 309 3.14 7.17 -12.83
N ASN A 310 1.84 7.13 -12.54
CA ASN A 310 0.89 8.05 -13.16
C ASN A 310 0.94 9.41 -12.44
N THR A 311 1.77 10.32 -12.94
CA THR A 311 1.97 11.64 -12.34
C THR A 311 0.78 12.59 -12.54
N ASN A 312 -0.10 12.30 -13.52
CA ASN A 312 -1.28 13.10 -13.81
C ASN A 312 -2.44 12.76 -12.86
N ASN A 313 -2.63 11.46 -12.59
CA ASN A 313 -3.64 10.99 -11.65
C ASN A 313 -3.08 9.84 -10.80
N PRO A 314 -2.73 10.09 -9.54
CA PRO A 314 -2.12 9.09 -8.68
C PRO A 314 -3.10 8.01 -8.17
N TYR A 315 -4.39 8.12 -8.50
CA TYR A 315 -5.40 7.10 -8.20
C TYR A 315 -5.55 6.09 -9.34
N LEU A 316 -4.78 6.24 -10.41
CA LEU A 316 -4.74 5.35 -11.57
C LEU A 316 -3.38 4.65 -11.64
N PRO A 317 -3.30 3.45 -12.22
CA PRO A 317 -2.03 2.81 -12.50
C PRO A 317 -1.25 3.62 -13.56
N PHE A 318 0.06 3.45 -13.58
CA PHE A 318 0.83 3.76 -14.77
C PHE A 318 0.57 2.65 -15.80
N LEU A 319 0.28 3.02 -17.04
CA LEU A 319 0.18 2.07 -18.15
C LEU A 319 1.44 2.23 -19.00
N THR A 320 2.17 1.15 -19.21
CA THR A 320 3.35 1.18 -20.08
C THR A 320 2.97 1.67 -21.48
N THR A 321 3.92 2.30 -22.16
CA THR A 321 3.77 2.79 -23.54
C THR A 321 4.84 2.18 -24.44
N MET A 322 4.71 2.40 -25.74
CA MET A 322 5.77 2.02 -26.67
C MET A 322 7.10 2.72 -26.35
N GLU A 323 7.07 3.97 -25.89
CA GLU A 323 8.26 4.73 -25.49
C GLU A 323 8.85 4.22 -24.17
N SER A 324 8.00 3.94 -23.17
CA SER A 324 8.50 3.56 -21.85
C SER A 324 9.09 2.14 -21.83
N SER A 325 8.51 1.21 -22.59
CA SER A 325 8.76 -0.22 -22.36
C SER A 325 8.75 -1.07 -23.61
N ASN A 326 8.63 -0.48 -24.81
CA ASN A 326 8.35 -1.18 -26.07
C ASN A 326 7.06 -2.04 -26.05
N LEU A 327 6.18 -1.83 -25.08
CA LEU A 327 4.93 -2.55 -24.89
C LEU A 327 3.89 -1.62 -24.29
N GLU A 328 2.72 -1.51 -24.93
CA GLU A 328 1.62 -0.68 -24.44
C GLU A 328 0.66 -1.44 -23.51
N GLY A 329 0.16 -0.74 -22.50
CA GLY A 329 -0.99 -1.16 -21.70
C GLY A 329 -0.70 -2.22 -20.63
N PHE A 330 0.55 -2.43 -20.22
CA PHE A 330 0.84 -3.22 -19.01
C PHE A 330 0.68 -2.31 -17.77
N PRO A 331 -0.22 -2.63 -16.81
CA PRO A 331 -0.40 -1.81 -15.62
C PRO A 331 0.74 -1.99 -14.61
N VAL A 332 1.27 -0.87 -14.15
CA VAL A 332 2.20 -0.77 -13.02
C VAL A 332 1.48 -0.05 -11.87
N ILE A 333 1.32 -0.76 -10.76
CA ILE A 333 0.57 -0.33 -9.58
C ILE A 333 1.52 0.41 -8.64
N PRO A 334 1.19 1.61 -8.16
CA PRO A 334 2.09 2.37 -7.29
C PRO A 334 2.30 1.66 -5.94
N ARG A 335 3.53 1.70 -5.44
CA ARG A 335 3.91 1.25 -4.10
C ARG A 335 4.75 2.34 -3.43
N THR A 336 4.54 2.54 -2.13
CA THR A 336 5.19 3.60 -1.37
C THR A 336 6.41 3.04 -0.63
N PRO A 337 7.61 3.59 -0.86
CA PRO A 337 8.76 3.28 -0.02
C PRO A 337 8.57 3.85 1.39
N THR A 338 9.23 3.22 2.36
CA THR A 338 9.22 3.66 3.76
C THR A 338 10.63 4.03 4.18
N GLU A 339 10.75 4.84 5.22
CA GLU A 339 12.04 5.11 5.87
C GLU A 339 12.40 3.96 6.86
N VAL A 340 11.99 2.75 6.50
CA VAL A 340 12.41 1.48 7.08
C VAL A 340 13.16 0.73 5.98
N TYR A 341 14.48 0.80 6.03
CA TYR A 341 15.32 0.45 4.87
C TYR A 341 15.52 -1.06 4.73
N TYR A 342 15.70 -1.53 3.50
CA TYR A 342 15.71 -2.96 3.14
C TYR A 342 16.79 -3.81 3.85
N PHE A 343 17.88 -3.16 4.21
CA PHE A 343 19.14 -3.69 4.72
C PHE A 343 19.36 -3.25 6.19
N CYS A 344 18.26 -2.91 6.86
CA CYS A 344 18.20 -2.61 8.29
C CYS A 344 17.28 -3.61 8.99
N SER A 345 17.77 -4.20 10.08
CA SER A 345 17.06 -5.19 10.90
C SER A 345 16.82 -4.71 12.33
N THR A 346 17.53 -3.67 12.78
CA THR A 346 17.39 -3.11 14.14
C THR A 346 17.10 -1.60 14.14
N LYS A 347 16.59 -1.10 15.28
CA LYS A 347 16.35 0.34 15.51
C LYS A 347 17.63 1.17 15.30
N ALA A 348 18.77 0.64 15.74
CA ALA A 348 20.06 1.32 15.65
C ALA A 348 20.52 1.44 14.19
N GLU A 349 20.45 0.34 13.43
CA GLU A 349 20.74 0.31 11.99
C GLU A 349 19.87 1.31 11.23
N ASN A 350 18.55 1.25 11.43
CA ASN A 350 17.63 2.14 10.71
C ASN A 350 17.81 3.61 11.06
N THR A 351 18.06 3.92 12.34
CA THR A 351 18.32 5.30 12.79
C THR A 351 19.61 5.84 12.21
N TRP A 352 20.67 5.01 12.21
CA TRP A 352 21.95 5.38 11.61
C TRP A 352 21.78 5.65 10.11
N MET A 353 21.14 4.74 9.37
CA MET A 353 20.93 4.88 7.93
C MET A 353 20.12 6.14 7.59
N TYR A 354 19.06 6.42 8.36
CA TYR A 354 18.28 7.65 8.20
C TYR A 354 19.14 8.90 8.37
N ASN A 355 20.04 8.91 9.37
CA ASN A 355 20.90 10.05 9.63
C ASN A 355 22.00 10.19 8.57
N GLN A 356 22.46 9.12 7.91
CA GLN A 356 23.34 9.25 6.74
C GLN A 356 22.67 10.03 5.60
N LEU A 357 21.37 9.86 5.41
CA LEU A 357 20.62 10.53 4.34
C LEU A 357 20.15 11.94 4.72
N TYR A 358 19.74 12.14 5.97
CA TYR A 358 18.97 13.31 6.38
C TYR A 358 19.61 14.19 7.45
N HIS A 359 20.81 13.86 7.97
CA HIS A 359 21.49 14.70 8.95
C HIS A 359 21.64 16.15 8.45
N GLU A 360 22.18 16.34 7.24
CA GLU A 360 22.39 17.68 6.69
C GLU A 360 21.07 18.43 6.49
N PHE A 361 20.02 17.72 6.06
CA PHE A 361 18.70 18.32 5.86
C PHE A 361 18.09 18.85 7.16
N PHE A 362 18.25 18.14 8.28
CA PHE A 362 17.71 18.55 9.58
C PHE A 362 18.70 19.35 10.45
N GLY A 363 19.98 19.38 10.07
CA GLY A 363 21.06 20.00 10.84
C GLY A 363 21.36 19.29 12.18
N LYS A 364 20.85 18.07 12.37
CA LYS A 364 21.08 17.22 13.54
C LYS A 364 20.71 15.78 13.26
N ASP A 365 21.27 14.87 14.04
CA ASP A 365 20.79 13.49 14.08
C ASP A 365 19.37 13.43 14.63
N SER A 366 18.55 12.66 13.94
CA SER A 366 17.20 12.31 14.35
C SER A 366 17.21 11.09 15.25
N THR A 367 16.37 11.11 16.26
CA THR A 367 16.06 9.93 17.07
C THR A 367 15.10 8.99 16.32
N PHE A 368 15.10 7.71 16.69
CA PHE A 368 14.14 6.73 16.14
C PHE A 368 12.67 7.17 16.29
N GLU A 369 12.35 7.84 17.40
CA GLU A 369 11.02 8.39 17.63
C GLU A 369 10.66 9.53 16.67
N GLU A 370 11.58 10.47 16.41
CA GLU A 370 11.36 11.55 15.42
C GLU A 370 11.22 10.99 14.00
N ILE A 371 11.95 9.92 13.67
CA ILE A 371 11.83 9.20 12.40
C ILE A 371 10.43 8.61 12.26
N LEU A 372 10.00 7.78 13.23
CA LEU A 372 8.68 7.16 13.18
C LEU A 372 7.53 8.17 13.27
N GLN A 373 7.72 9.30 13.95
CA GLN A 373 6.75 10.40 13.94
C GLN A 373 6.56 10.92 12.52
N ARG A 374 7.65 11.32 11.82
CA ARG A 374 7.58 11.84 10.45
C ARG A 374 7.01 10.80 9.47
N GLU A 375 7.40 9.54 9.61
CA GLU A 375 6.84 8.44 8.81
C GLU A 375 5.34 8.25 9.06
N SER A 376 4.90 8.29 10.31
CA SER A 376 3.47 8.18 10.63
C SER A 376 2.67 9.36 10.07
N GLU A 377 3.20 10.59 10.11
CA GLU A 377 2.58 11.78 9.55
C GLU A 377 2.47 11.72 8.02
N ARG A 378 3.55 11.28 7.34
CA ARG A 378 3.58 11.09 5.89
C ARG A 378 2.58 10.01 5.44
N THR A 379 2.60 8.86 6.10
CA THR A 379 1.69 7.74 5.79
C THR A 379 0.24 8.09 6.06
N LEU A 380 -0.05 8.76 7.19
CA LEU A 380 -1.40 9.25 7.49
C LEU A 380 -1.92 10.18 6.39
N LEU A 381 -1.08 11.07 5.86
CA LEU A 381 -1.47 11.99 4.80
C LEU A 381 -1.89 11.25 3.54
N LEU A 382 -1.15 10.20 3.15
CA LEU A 382 -1.50 9.36 2.00
C LEU A 382 -2.81 8.59 2.26
N MET A 383 -2.91 7.92 3.42
CA MET A 383 -4.10 7.14 3.80
C MET A 383 -5.37 8.00 3.84
N THR A 384 -5.27 9.23 4.37
CA THR A 384 -6.43 10.13 4.47
C THR A 384 -6.74 10.86 3.17
N LYS A 385 -5.80 10.89 2.21
CA LYS A 385 -6.07 11.20 0.79
C LYS A 385 -6.72 10.03 0.04
N LEU A 386 -6.96 8.90 0.71
CA LEU A 386 -7.52 7.68 0.13
C LEU A 386 -6.63 7.10 -0.98
N ARG A 387 -5.31 7.23 -0.79
CA ARG A 387 -4.32 6.58 -1.63
C ARG A 387 -4.32 5.08 -1.34
N HIS A 388 -4.31 4.25 -2.38
CA HIS A 388 -4.54 2.79 -2.30
C HIS A 388 -3.28 1.95 -2.55
N GLU A 389 -2.14 2.60 -2.77
CA GLU A 389 -0.81 1.99 -2.82
C GLU A 389 -0.43 1.23 -1.54
N ALA A 390 0.36 0.16 -1.70
CA ALA A 390 0.93 -0.61 -0.59
C ALA A 390 2.21 0.04 -0.05
N HIS A 391 2.73 -0.49 1.06
CA HIS A 391 3.98 -0.04 1.67
C HIS A 391 5.08 -1.09 1.52
N GLN A 392 6.24 -0.67 1.03
CA GLN A 392 7.38 -1.56 0.80
C GLN A 392 8.21 -1.76 2.07
N PHE A 393 8.52 -3.02 2.35
CA PHE A 393 9.42 -3.54 3.38
C PHE A 393 10.14 -4.77 2.84
N HIS A 394 11.12 -5.28 3.59
CA HIS A 394 11.91 -6.45 3.21
C HIS A 394 12.04 -7.40 4.41
N GLN A 395 12.45 -8.63 4.16
CA GLN A 395 12.52 -9.68 5.18
C GLN A 395 13.32 -9.27 6.42
N ALA A 396 14.41 -8.50 6.25
CA ALA A 396 15.24 -8.05 7.38
C ALA A 396 14.48 -7.17 8.38
N ASN A 397 13.46 -6.45 7.92
CA ASN A 397 12.64 -5.57 8.77
C ASN A 397 11.75 -6.35 9.74
N LEU A 398 11.62 -7.68 9.56
CA LEU A 398 10.84 -8.57 10.42
C LEU A 398 11.66 -9.17 11.58
N ARG A 399 12.97 -8.90 11.66
CA ARG A 399 13.84 -9.43 12.72
C ARG A 399 13.24 -9.15 14.09
N TYR A 400 13.04 -10.21 14.87
CA TYR A 400 12.59 -10.05 16.24
C TYR A 400 13.66 -9.42 17.12
N TYR A 401 13.28 -8.38 17.87
CA TYR A 401 14.08 -7.86 18.97
C TYR A 401 13.21 -7.59 20.21
N PRO A 402 13.77 -7.70 21.43
CA PRO A 402 13.02 -7.44 22.65
C PRO A 402 12.41 -6.04 22.68
N LYS A 403 11.22 -5.94 23.28
CA LYS A 403 10.55 -4.66 23.48
C LYS A 403 11.18 -3.86 24.59
N GLU A 404 11.51 -2.61 24.30
CA GLU A 404 12.08 -1.62 25.20
C GLU A 404 11.22 -0.35 25.17
N GLY A 405 10.53 -0.06 26.27
CA GLY A 405 9.55 1.01 26.30
C GLY A 405 8.40 0.76 25.32
N LYS A 406 8.18 1.69 24.38
CA LYS A 406 7.13 1.57 23.35
C LYS A 406 7.56 0.88 22.06
N PHE A 407 8.85 0.61 21.90
CA PHE A 407 9.45 0.10 20.66
C PHE A 407 10.01 -1.31 20.82
N GLY A 408 9.87 -2.18 19.83
CA GLY A 408 10.18 -3.59 19.98
C GLY A 408 9.62 -4.50 18.89
N GLU A 409 9.94 -5.77 19.02
CA GLU A 409 9.32 -6.90 18.33
C GLU A 409 9.66 -6.98 16.83
N SER A 410 9.74 -5.87 16.09
CA SER A 410 10.44 -5.72 14.80
C SER A 410 10.34 -4.27 14.31
N LEU A 411 11.10 -3.89 13.28
CA LEU A 411 10.99 -2.56 12.66
C LEU A 411 9.61 -2.34 12.01
N LEU A 412 9.09 -3.38 11.34
CA LEU A 412 7.74 -3.35 10.77
C LEU A 412 6.69 -3.06 11.85
N GLU A 413 6.78 -3.76 12.98
CA GLU A 413 5.81 -3.63 14.07
C GLU A 413 5.81 -2.24 14.70
N ASP A 414 7.00 -1.67 14.90
CA ASP A 414 7.16 -0.31 15.42
C ASP A 414 6.61 0.75 14.47
N TRP A 415 6.85 0.59 13.17
CA TRP A 415 6.27 1.46 12.14
C TRP A 415 4.75 1.34 12.12
N THR A 416 4.22 0.12 12.06
CA THR A 416 2.77 -0.13 12.00
C THR A 416 2.05 0.43 13.23
N ARG A 417 2.57 0.18 14.44
CA ARG A 417 1.98 0.76 15.67
C ARG A 417 2.01 2.28 15.65
N SER A 418 3.08 2.89 15.16
CA SER A 418 3.20 4.35 15.09
C SER A 418 2.16 4.96 14.15
N VAL A 419 2.00 4.37 12.95
CA VAL A 419 0.98 4.78 11.97
C VAL A 419 -0.43 4.62 12.54
N VAL A 420 -0.77 3.44 13.08
CA VAL A 420 -2.14 3.17 13.60
C VAL A 420 -2.48 4.07 14.79
N ASN A 421 -1.54 4.27 15.72
CA ASN A 421 -1.74 5.15 16.86
C ASN A 421 -1.96 6.61 16.46
N LEU A 422 -1.32 7.10 15.39
CA LEU A 422 -1.59 8.44 14.87
C LEU A 422 -2.93 8.47 14.12
N TYR A 423 -3.17 7.49 13.25
CA TYR A 423 -4.38 7.36 12.43
C TYR A 423 -5.66 7.40 13.26
N THR A 424 -5.69 6.61 14.34
CA THR A 424 -6.85 6.52 15.24
C THR A 424 -7.04 7.76 16.13
N LYS A 425 -6.15 8.75 16.12
CA LYS A 425 -6.45 10.08 16.69
C LYS A 425 -7.36 10.90 15.78
N TYR A 426 -7.33 10.66 14.47
CA TYR A 426 -8.06 11.47 13.49
C TYR A 426 -9.40 10.86 13.10
N VAL A 427 -9.44 9.55 12.82
CA VAL A 427 -10.61 8.91 12.18
C VAL A 427 -10.92 7.54 12.79
N GLU A 428 -12.12 7.04 12.48
CA GLU A 428 -12.59 5.69 12.84
C GLU A 428 -12.81 4.79 11.60
N TRP A 429 -12.10 5.05 10.50
CA TRP A 429 -12.29 4.27 9.27
C TRP A 429 -11.52 2.94 9.37
N PRO A 430 -12.09 1.81 8.91
CA PRO A 430 -11.40 0.53 8.90
C PRO A 430 -10.09 0.59 8.10
N LEU A 431 -9.02 0.00 8.65
CA LEU A 431 -7.78 -0.28 7.95
C LEU A 431 -7.81 -1.72 7.44
N ILE A 432 -7.71 -1.91 6.12
CA ILE A 432 -7.91 -3.22 5.51
C ILE A 432 -6.69 -3.61 4.68
N SER A 433 -6.04 -4.71 5.04
CA SER A 433 -5.07 -5.35 4.17
C SER A 433 -5.77 -6.17 3.10
N ILE A 434 -5.32 -6.00 1.86
CA ILE A 434 -5.70 -6.79 0.69
C ILE A 434 -4.44 -7.33 0.03
N LYS A 435 -4.55 -8.49 -0.64
CA LYS A 435 -3.46 -9.06 -1.44
C LYS A 435 -3.21 -8.23 -2.69
N ILE A 436 -1.99 -8.26 -3.23
CA ILE A 436 -1.52 -7.41 -4.33
C ILE A 436 -2.34 -7.58 -5.62
N ASP A 437 -2.87 -8.77 -5.90
CA ASP A 437 -3.81 -8.96 -7.02
C ASP A 437 -5.07 -8.09 -6.83
N LYS A 438 -5.64 -8.10 -5.62
CA LYS A 438 -6.83 -7.31 -5.31
C LYS A 438 -6.49 -5.83 -5.32
N GLN A 439 -5.30 -5.45 -4.86
CA GLN A 439 -4.83 -4.08 -4.94
C GLN A 439 -4.75 -3.62 -6.41
N ALA A 440 -4.14 -4.41 -7.30
CA ALA A 440 -4.08 -4.10 -8.72
C ALA A 440 -5.48 -3.95 -9.33
N GLU A 441 -6.41 -4.84 -8.97
CA GLU A 441 -7.81 -4.75 -9.38
C GLU A 441 -8.44 -3.42 -8.98
N THR A 442 -8.19 -2.89 -7.77
CA THR A 442 -8.76 -1.59 -7.35
C THR A 442 -8.33 -0.43 -8.24
N PHE A 443 -7.08 -0.41 -8.69
CA PHE A 443 -6.56 0.61 -9.61
C PHE A 443 -7.11 0.42 -11.02
N ILE A 444 -7.20 -0.82 -11.49
CA ILE A 444 -7.74 -1.15 -12.83
C ILE A 444 -9.23 -0.81 -12.92
N GLU A 445 -10.03 -1.18 -11.91
CA GLU A 445 -11.45 -0.83 -11.85
C GLU A 445 -11.65 0.67 -11.72
N ARG A 446 -10.75 1.39 -11.03
CA ARG A 446 -10.79 2.85 -11.02
C ARG A 446 -10.52 3.43 -12.42
N SER A 447 -9.57 2.89 -13.18
CA SER A 447 -9.37 3.30 -14.58
C SER A 447 -10.59 3.06 -15.46
N LYS A 448 -11.26 1.91 -15.31
CA LYS A 448 -12.50 1.61 -16.04
C LYS A 448 -13.62 2.60 -15.67
N LEU A 449 -13.75 2.93 -14.39
CA LEU A 449 -14.72 3.91 -13.90
C LEU A 449 -14.47 5.30 -14.52
N GLU A 450 -13.23 5.78 -14.56
CA GLU A 450 -12.90 7.06 -15.20
C GLU A 450 -13.16 7.03 -16.71
N ALA A 451 -12.94 5.89 -17.36
CA ALA A 451 -13.11 5.72 -18.80
C ALA A 451 -14.57 5.53 -19.24
N CYS A 452 -15.48 5.07 -18.36
CA CYS A 452 -16.84 4.69 -18.79
C CYS A 452 -17.81 5.87 -18.96
N GLY A 453 -17.35 7.10 -18.67
CA GLY A 453 -18.14 8.31 -18.81
C GLY A 453 -19.45 8.24 -18.01
N HIS A 454 -19.35 7.80 -16.76
CA HIS A 454 -20.51 7.60 -15.90
C HIS A 454 -21.15 8.93 -15.50
N GLU A 455 -22.48 8.93 -15.36
CA GLU A 455 -23.28 10.03 -14.82
C GLU A 455 -24.06 9.55 -13.59
N THR A 456 -24.23 10.43 -12.62
CA THR A 456 -25.06 10.18 -11.43
C THR A 456 -26.02 11.35 -11.25
N LYS A 457 -27.31 11.05 -11.10
CA LYS A 457 -28.37 12.06 -10.91
C LYS A 457 -29.19 11.72 -9.67
N LEU A 458 -29.53 12.75 -8.90
CA LEU A 458 -30.46 12.64 -7.78
C LEU A 458 -31.89 12.68 -8.29
N ILE A 459 -32.73 11.74 -7.84
CA ILE A 459 -34.16 11.74 -8.09
C ILE A 459 -34.82 12.48 -6.93
N ILE A 460 -35.53 13.56 -7.24
CA ILE A 460 -36.12 14.46 -6.25
C ILE A 460 -37.64 14.47 -6.40
N GLU A 461 -38.34 14.20 -5.30
CA GLU A 461 -39.79 14.29 -5.19
C GLU A 461 -40.17 15.09 -3.94
N ASN A 462 -41.11 16.03 -4.07
CA ASN A 462 -41.57 16.87 -2.95
C ASN A 462 -40.43 17.51 -2.14
N ASN A 463 -39.41 18.04 -2.83
CA ASN A 463 -38.20 18.63 -2.25
C ASN A 463 -37.36 17.66 -1.39
N LYS A 464 -37.46 16.36 -1.62
CA LYS A 464 -36.65 15.32 -0.96
C LYS A 464 -35.96 14.47 -2.00
N VAL A 465 -34.71 14.10 -1.72
CA VAL A 465 -34.03 13.08 -2.51
C VAL A 465 -34.63 11.72 -2.16
N VAL A 466 -35.18 11.03 -3.15
CA VAL A 466 -35.86 9.73 -3.00
C VAL A 466 -35.11 8.58 -3.69
N GLY A 467 -34.14 8.90 -4.55
CA GLY A 467 -33.35 7.91 -5.26
C GLY A 467 -32.15 8.51 -5.97
N VAL A 468 -31.35 7.61 -6.55
CA VAL A 468 -30.20 7.95 -7.40
C VAL A 468 -30.33 7.13 -8.67
N SER A 469 -30.18 7.77 -9.83
CA SER A 469 -30.03 7.07 -11.10
C SER A 469 -28.57 7.17 -11.55
N VAL A 470 -28.03 6.06 -12.04
CA VAL A 470 -26.67 5.97 -12.56
C VAL A 470 -26.71 5.44 -13.99
N SER A 471 -25.87 5.98 -14.86
CA SER A 471 -25.74 5.56 -16.27
C SER A 471 -24.29 5.67 -16.72
N ALA A 472 -23.88 4.90 -17.73
CA ALA A 472 -22.58 4.99 -18.38
C ALA A 472 -22.77 5.25 -19.88
N SER A 473 -21.79 5.89 -20.51
CA SER A 473 -21.85 6.23 -21.96
C SER A 473 -21.04 5.28 -22.83
N SER A 474 -20.08 4.55 -22.26
CA SER A 474 -19.26 3.57 -22.97
C SER A 474 -18.63 2.57 -22.02
N GLY A 475 -18.48 1.32 -22.44
CA GLY A 475 -17.78 0.28 -21.66
C GLY A 475 -18.51 -0.13 -20.38
N ASP A 476 -18.12 -1.29 -19.86
CA ASP A 476 -18.68 -1.81 -18.62
C ASP A 476 -17.91 -1.21 -17.43
N CYS A 477 -18.63 -0.73 -16.42
CA CYS A 477 -18.01 -0.25 -15.19
C CYS A 477 -18.91 -0.42 -13.97
N THR A 478 -18.31 -0.40 -12.78
CA THR A 478 -19.06 -0.41 -11.53
C THR A 478 -18.93 0.94 -10.85
N VAL A 479 -20.06 1.63 -10.65
CA VAL A 479 -20.10 2.94 -10.01
C VAL A 479 -20.44 2.76 -8.52
N PRO A 480 -19.53 3.13 -7.60
CA PRO A 480 -19.84 3.14 -6.17
C PRO A 480 -20.69 4.36 -5.82
N ILE A 481 -21.77 4.14 -5.06
CA ILE A 481 -22.62 5.20 -4.50
C ILE A 481 -22.63 5.04 -2.98
N THR A 482 -22.06 6.01 -2.27
CA THR A 482 -22.20 6.10 -0.82
C THR A 482 -23.54 6.73 -0.47
N VAL A 483 -24.26 6.13 0.48
CA VAL A 483 -25.59 6.56 0.91
C VAL A 483 -25.62 6.81 2.43
N PRO A 484 -26.41 7.79 2.91
CA PRO A 484 -26.45 8.17 4.33
C PRO A 484 -27.18 7.15 5.23
N GLY A 485 -27.86 6.16 4.65
CA GLY A 485 -28.68 5.20 5.38
C GLY A 485 -29.02 3.98 4.54
N SER A 486 -29.98 3.19 5.00
CA SER A 486 -30.42 1.98 4.30
C SER A 486 -31.07 2.30 2.94
N VAL A 487 -30.88 1.40 1.98
CA VAL A 487 -31.53 1.44 0.66
C VAL A 487 -32.62 0.38 0.55
N ASN A 488 -33.63 0.62 -0.28
CA ASN A 488 -34.61 -0.40 -0.60
C ASN A 488 -33.97 -1.45 -1.51
N LYS A 489 -33.77 -2.67 -0.99
CA LYS A 489 -33.14 -3.76 -1.74
C LYS A 489 -33.92 -4.15 -2.99
N SER A 490 -35.24 -3.97 -3.02
CA SER A 490 -36.05 -4.32 -4.19
C SER A 490 -35.90 -3.35 -5.36
N SER A 491 -35.29 -2.18 -5.13
CA SER A 491 -35.04 -1.17 -6.18
C SER A 491 -33.58 -1.14 -6.64
N LEU A 492 -32.74 -2.04 -6.14
CA LEU A 492 -31.36 -2.13 -6.59
C LEU A 492 -31.29 -2.72 -8.00
N PRO A 493 -30.42 -2.20 -8.88
CA PRO A 493 -30.21 -2.79 -10.19
C PRO A 493 -29.63 -4.20 -10.07
N THR A 494 -29.88 -5.03 -11.09
CA THR A 494 -29.36 -6.40 -11.14
C THR A 494 -27.85 -6.41 -11.00
N GLY A 495 -27.33 -7.28 -10.13
CA GLY A 495 -25.89 -7.41 -9.88
C GLY A 495 -25.30 -6.38 -8.90
N ALA A 496 -26.09 -5.41 -8.43
CA ALA A 496 -25.60 -4.49 -7.42
C ALA A 496 -25.24 -5.20 -6.11
N THR A 497 -24.12 -4.80 -5.51
CA THR A 497 -23.67 -5.32 -4.22
C THR A 497 -23.63 -4.20 -3.17
N LEU A 498 -23.71 -4.60 -1.90
CA LEU A 498 -23.74 -3.69 -0.76
C LEU A 498 -22.49 -3.94 0.10
N GLU A 499 -21.81 -2.87 0.46
CA GLU A 499 -20.64 -2.91 1.34
C GLU A 499 -20.84 -1.94 2.51
N GLN A 500 -20.67 -2.44 3.73
CA GLN A 500 -20.61 -1.62 4.93
C GLN A 500 -19.68 -2.29 5.93
N ILE A 501 -18.47 -1.75 6.09
CA ILE A 501 -17.43 -2.33 6.95
C ILE A 501 -17.28 -1.47 8.21
N GLY A 502 -17.38 -2.12 9.37
CA GLY A 502 -17.35 -1.43 10.66
C GLY A 502 -18.36 -0.30 10.72
N LYS A 503 -17.88 0.93 10.93
CA LYS A 503 -18.70 2.14 11.02
C LYS A 503 -18.79 2.94 9.72
N ASP A 504 -18.27 2.44 8.61
CA ASP A 504 -18.38 3.13 7.33
C ASP A 504 -19.86 3.36 6.94
N PRO A 505 -20.15 4.42 6.16
CA PRO A 505 -21.45 4.54 5.51
C PRO A 505 -21.66 3.36 4.54
N LEU A 506 -22.91 3.07 4.23
CA LEU A 506 -23.24 2.05 3.24
C LEU A 506 -22.79 2.51 1.85
N THR A 507 -22.08 1.66 1.14
CA THR A 507 -21.74 1.83 -0.28
C THR A 507 -22.52 0.81 -1.10
N VAL A 508 -23.17 1.28 -2.16
CA VAL A 508 -23.83 0.47 -3.17
C VAL A 508 -22.94 0.44 -4.40
N TRP A 509 -22.48 -0.73 -4.81
CA TRP A 509 -21.70 -0.92 -6.03
C TRP A 509 -22.66 -1.25 -7.18
N VAL A 510 -22.84 -0.32 -8.11
CA VAL A 510 -23.81 -0.42 -9.22
C VAL A 510 -23.08 -0.80 -10.51
N PRO A 511 -23.19 -2.05 -11.00
CA PRO A 511 -22.67 -2.41 -12.32
C PRO A 511 -23.52 -1.77 -13.42
N LEU A 512 -22.88 -1.26 -14.46
CA LEU A 512 -23.48 -0.60 -15.62
C LEU A 512 -22.98 -1.19 -16.93
#